data_AF-A0A9K3JER8-F1
#
_entry.id   AF-A0A9K3JER8-F1
#
_cell.length_a   1.000
_cell.length_b   1.000
_cell.length_c   1.000
_cell.angle_alpha   90.00
_cell.angle_beta   90.00
_cell.angle_gamma   90.00
#
_symmetry.space_group_name_H-M   'P 1'
#
loop_
_entity.id
_entity.type
_entity.pdbx_description
1 polymer ?
#
loop_
_entity_poly.entity_id
_entity_poly.type
_entity_poly.pdbx_seq_one_letter_code
_entity_poly.pdbx_strand_id
1 'polypeptide(L)'
;MLVQFSKLTESEIDKFCLDHGIDPSLETQVPGDMIANQRPKGFLVFYTRILDQPNLRYHFTNFFLEVLKYYRLSLGQLAPIGVARIMHFEILCRALSYEPSLLMFHHFFRLAWNEDWYTIEKTQCETPLLSTTASHTYAWKNQFFFISDRLFPFTIVPRKFSEGLNEKEPEVHELEQGLLLRLRSYRAKLRAYPEELLVVLGISQDWVDSDFEPVFCVDRKEMSALDYILLGDPSGVEIEQREIPKGGPSIVWRTEHVRNAGDLESVLLQPIMDGSSAKKLPAPVRRSINT
;
A
#
# COMPACT_ATOMS: atom_id res chain seq x y z
N MET A 1 23.40 18.05 9.23
CA MET A 1 21.95 17.90 9.14
C MET A 1 21.33 19.28 8.93
N LEU A 2 20.67 19.53 7.81
CA LEU A 2 19.97 20.80 7.57
C LEU A 2 18.74 20.86 8.49
N VAL A 3 18.64 21.90 9.30
CA VAL A 3 17.45 22.18 10.13
C VAL A 3 16.29 22.47 9.18
N GLN A 4 15.20 21.72 9.28
CA GLN A 4 14.02 21.86 8.43
C GLN A 4 12.78 22.09 9.28
N PHE A 5 12.23 23.29 9.16
CA PHE A 5 10.96 23.67 9.76
C PHE A 5 9.81 23.29 8.83
N SER A 6 8.64 23.05 9.42
CA SER A 6 7.44 22.88 8.63
C SER A 6 7.02 24.19 8.00
N LYS A 7 6.45 24.12 6.80
CA LYS A 7 5.84 25.26 6.10
C LYS A 7 4.31 25.22 6.15
N LEU A 8 3.72 24.24 6.83
CA LEU A 8 2.27 24.08 6.90
C LEU A 8 1.65 25.05 7.91
N THR A 9 0.55 25.66 7.50
CA THR A 9 -0.37 26.42 8.34
C THR A 9 -1.44 25.52 8.94
N GLU A 10 -2.15 26.01 9.95
CA GLU A 10 -3.28 25.28 10.58
C GLU A 10 -4.37 24.94 9.55
N SER A 11 -4.78 25.92 8.72
CA SER A 11 -5.79 25.70 7.69
C SER A 11 -5.37 24.67 6.64
N GLU A 12 -4.07 24.56 6.32
CA GLU A 12 -3.58 23.53 5.40
C GLU A 12 -3.60 22.14 6.04
N ILE A 13 -3.34 22.05 7.36
CA ILE A 13 -3.45 20.79 8.11
C ILE A 13 -4.91 20.35 8.19
N ASP A 14 -5.83 21.25 8.53
CA ASP A 14 -7.26 20.95 8.62
C ASP A 14 -7.81 20.46 7.28
N LYS A 15 -7.44 21.14 6.19
CA LYS A 15 -7.79 20.72 4.84
C LYS A 15 -7.20 19.35 4.52
N PHE A 16 -5.94 19.11 4.85
CA PHE A 16 -5.29 17.81 4.61
C PHE A 16 -5.99 16.69 5.39
N CYS A 17 -6.33 16.91 6.66
CA CYS A 17 -7.05 15.94 7.48
C CYS A 17 -8.43 15.63 6.90
N LEU A 18 -9.16 16.66 6.45
CA LEU A 18 -10.46 16.49 5.79
C LEU A 18 -10.34 15.70 4.48
N ASP A 19 -9.43 16.11 3.59
CA ASP A 19 -9.24 15.50 2.27
C ASP A 19 -8.81 14.02 2.37
N HIS A 20 -8.13 13.63 3.45
CA HIS A 20 -7.67 12.26 3.69
C HIS A 20 -8.52 11.48 4.71
N GLY A 21 -9.65 12.05 5.15
CA GLY A 21 -10.56 11.40 6.10
C GLY A 21 -9.93 11.07 7.46
N ILE A 22 -8.91 11.82 7.89
CA ILE A 22 -8.27 11.63 9.20
C ILE A 22 -9.29 11.97 10.29
N ASP A 23 -9.41 11.08 11.29
CA ASP A 23 -10.38 11.24 12.37
C ASP A 23 -10.18 12.59 13.09
N PRO A 24 -11.20 13.47 13.14
CA PRO A 24 -11.11 14.77 13.80
C PRO A 24 -10.91 14.67 15.31
N SER A 25 -11.08 13.49 15.92
CA SER A 25 -10.76 13.23 17.33
C SER A 25 -9.24 13.11 17.60
N LEU A 26 -8.43 12.94 16.55
CA LEU A 26 -6.98 12.96 16.64
C LEU A 26 -6.51 14.40 16.73
N GLU A 27 -5.93 14.75 17.88
CA GLU A 27 -5.33 16.07 18.08
C GLU A 27 -4.18 16.29 17.08
N THR A 28 -4.20 17.43 16.40
CA THR A 28 -3.14 17.90 15.52
C THR A 28 -2.50 19.17 16.08
N GLN A 29 -1.25 19.43 15.70
CA GLN A 29 -0.55 20.63 16.09
C GLN A 29 0.39 21.13 14.98
N VAL A 30 0.30 22.43 14.69
CA VAL A 30 1.24 23.15 13.83
C VAL A 30 2.63 23.19 14.50
N PRO A 31 3.72 22.78 13.82
CA PRO A 31 5.05 22.77 14.44
C PRO A 31 5.60 24.16 14.78
N GLY A 32 5.23 25.21 14.05
CA GLY A 32 5.84 26.53 14.18
C GLY A 32 7.36 26.46 13.96
N ASP A 33 8.12 26.95 14.94
CA ASP A 33 9.60 26.89 14.94
C ASP A 33 10.16 25.55 15.47
N MET A 34 9.31 24.54 15.73
CA MET A 34 9.77 23.21 16.14
C MET A 34 10.20 22.40 14.93
N ILE A 35 11.34 21.74 15.03
CA ILE A 35 11.74 20.71 14.07
C ILE A 35 11.16 19.35 14.44
N ALA A 36 11.12 18.42 13.47
CA ALA A 36 10.51 17.10 13.63
C ALA A 36 10.96 16.33 14.88
N ASN A 37 12.26 16.40 15.24
CA ASN A 37 12.79 15.69 16.41
C ASN A 37 12.43 16.33 17.77
N GLN A 38 11.85 17.54 17.77
CA GLN A 38 11.39 18.26 18.96
C GLN A 38 9.92 18.00 19.29
N ARG A 39 9.27 17.04 18.62
CA ARG A 39 7.84 16.72 18.79
C ARG A 39 7.38 16.70 20.26
N PRO A 40 6.19 17.22 20.57
CA PRO A 40 5.62 17.10 21.91
C PRO A 40 5.41 15.64 22.34
N LYS A 41 5.36 15.41 23.65
CA LYS A 41 5.00 14.09 24.21
C LYS A 41 3.54 13.78 23.86
N GLY A 42 3.26 12.54 23.45
CA GLY A 42 1.92 12.13 23.01
C GLY A 42 1.63 12.42 21.53
N PHE A 43 2.59 13.00 20.80
CA PHE A 43 2.45 13.30 19.37
C PHE A 43 3.52 12.59 18.54
N LEU A 44 3.20 12.28 17.29
CA LEU A 44 4.09 11.75 16.28
C LEU A 44 4.31 12.82 15.20
N VAL A 45 5.45 12.73 14.51
CA VAL A 45 5.67 13.51 13.29
C VAL A 45 4.90 12.84 12.16
N PHE A 46 4.10 13.61 11.44
CA PHE A 46 3.36 13.16 10.27
C PHE A 46 3.74 14.01 9.06
N TYR A 47 4.32 13.38 8.04
CA TYR A 47 4.63 14.04 6.78
C TYR A 47 3.46 13.88 5.81
N THR A 48 2.96 14.95 5.21
CA THR A 48 1.78 14.89 4.33
C THR A 48 1.99 13.96 3.13
N ARG A 49 3.23 13.95 2.60
CA ARG A 49 3.66 13.11 1.48
C ARG A 49 3.49 11.59 1.70
N ILE A 50 3.31 11.14 2.94
CA ILE A 50 3.03 9.73 3.24
C ILE A 50 1.66 9.27 2.74
N LEU A 51 0.69 10.18 2.57
CA LEU A 51 -0.63 9.85 2.02
C LEU A 51 -0.77 10.23 0.53
N ASP A 52 -0.13 11.32 0.09
CA ASP A 52 -0.31 11.87 -1.26
C ASP A 52 0.12 10.94 -2.42
N GLN A 53 1.15 10.12 -2.21
CA GLN A 53 1.83 9.37 -3.27
C GLN A 53 1.87 7.85 -3.08
N PRO A 54 2.01 7.32 -1.85
CA PRO A 54 2.22 5.90 -1.63
C PRO A 54 1.02 4.97 -1.84
N ASN A 55 -0.17 5.47 -2.20
CA ASN A 55 -1.45 4.73 -2.11
C ASN A 55 -1.84 4.32 -0.68
N LEU A 56 -1.22 4.92 0.33
CA LEU A 56 -1.65 4.76 1.72
C LEU A 56 -2.92 5.59 1.94
N ARG A 57 -3.87 5.05 2.70
CA ARG A 57 -5.06 5.75 3.17
C ARG A 57 -5.10 5.73 4.69
N TYR A 58 -5.72 6.76 5.26
CA TYR A 58 -6.13 6.71 6.65
C TYR A 58 -7.13 5.55 6.81
N HIS A 59 -7.10 4.87 7.96
CA HIS A 59 -7.45 3.45 8.11
C HIS A 59 -6.36 2.53 7.51
N PHE A 60 -5.23 2.46 8.21
CA PHE A 60 -4.10 1.61 7.80
C PHE A 60 -4.46 0.12 7.76
N THR A 61 -4.00 -0.57 6.73
CA THR A 61 -4.17 -2.03 6.60
C THR A 61 -3.42 -2.76 7.71
N ASN A 62 -3.90 -3.96 8.07
CA ASN A 62 -3.24 -4.78 9.08
C ASN A 62 -1.79 -5.09 8.70
N PHE A 63 -1.55 -5.41 7.42
CA PHE A 63 -0.19 -5.64 6.93
C PHE A 63 0.72 -4.41 7.08
N PHE A 64 0.25 -3.21 6.72
CA PHE A 64 1.05 -1.99 6.90
C PHE A 64 1.40 -1.75 8.37
N LEU A 65 0.42 -1.94 9.27
CA LEU A 65 0.60 -1.87 10.72
C LEU A 65 1.58 -2.93 11.24
N GLU A 66 1.51 -4.16 10.74
CA GLU A 66 2.43 -5.25 11.06
C GLU A 66 3.87 -4.90 10.66
N VAL A 67 4.07 -4.32 9.47
CA VAL A 67 5.39 -3.86 9.01
C VAL A 67 5.96 -2.79 9.94
N LEU A 68 5.16 -1.78 10.30
CA LEU A 68 5.58 -0.74 11.24
C LEU A 68 5.91 -1.32 12.62
N LYS A 69 5.08 -2.25 13.12
CA LYS A 69 5.28 -2.92 14.40
C LYS A 69 6.54 -3.79 14.40
N TYR A 70 6.76 -4.56 13.34
CA TYR A 70 7.93 -5.43 13.19
C TYR A 70 9.23 -4.62 13.22
N TYR A 71 9.32 -3.57 12.39
CA TYR A 71 10.51 -2.73 12.34
C TYR A 71 10.63 -1.70 13.48
N ARG A 72 9.55 -1.55 14.27
CA ARG A 72 9.41 -0.58 15.36
C ARG A 72 9.56 0.87 14.85
N LEU A 73 8.92 1.16 13.73
CA LEU A 73 8.99 2.46 13.07
C LEU A 73 7.74 3.29 13.36
N SER A 74 7.95 4.58 13.62
CA SER A 74 6.90 5.59 13.45
C SER A 74 6.85 6.07 11.99
N LEU A 75 5.70 6.57 11.53
CA LEU A 75 5.59 7.16 10.18
C LEU A 75 6.59 8.30 9.98
N GLY A 76 6.84 9.11 11.01
CA GLY A 76 7.83 10.18 10.98
C GLY A 76 9.29 9.73 10.81
N GLN A 77 9.56 8.42 10.87
CA GLN A 77 10.88 7.86 10.62
C GLN A 77 11.02 7.23 9.24
N LEU A 78 9.92 7.05 8.50
CA LEU A 78 9.89 6.34 7.23
C LEU A 78 9.80 7.32 6.06
N ALA A 79 10.67 7.16 5.07
CA ALA A 79 10.58 7.95 3.86
C ALA A 79 9.32 7.59 3.04
N PRO A 80 8.69 8.56 2.34
CA PRO A 80 7.51 8.29 1.50
C PRO A 80 7.73 7.17 0.47
N ILE A 81 8.93 7.08 -0.11
CA ILE A 81 9.27 5.99 -1.04
C ILE A 81 9.27 4.61 -0.37
N GLY A 82 9.62 4.54 0.92
CA GLY A 82 9.53 3.31 1.71
C GLY A 82 8.07 2.89 1.90
N VAL A 83 7.19 3.83 2.27
CA VAL A 83 5.74 3.59 2.34
C VAL A 83 5.21 3.09 1.00
N ALA A 84 5.60 3.73 -0.11
CA ALA A 84 5.13 3.34 -1.44
C ALA A 84 5.52 1.90 -1.80
N ARG A 85 6.69 1.42 -1.36
CA ARG A 85 7.12 0.03 -1.56
C ARG A 85 6.29 -0.96 -0.72
N ILE A 86 5.97 -0.61 0.53
CA ILE A 86 5.10 -1.44 1.39
C ILE A 86 3.72 -1.58 0.74
N MET A 87 3.11 -0.45 0.38
CA MET A 87 1.78 -0.45 -0.24
C MET A 87 1.76 -1.16 -1.59
N HIS A 88 2.81 -0.97 -2.41
CA HIS A 88 2.89 -1.65 -3.70
C HIS A 88 2.96 -3.17 -3.56
N PHE A 89 3.72 -3.66 -2.58
CA PHE A 89 3.77 -5.09 -2.28
C PHE A 89 2.39 -5.62 -1.87
N GLU A 90 1.71 -4.93 -0.96
CA GLU A 90 0.38 -5.31 -0.51
C GLU A 90 -0.63 -5.32 -1.67
N ILE A 91 -0.64 -4.26 -2.48
CA ILE A 91 -1.48 -4.13 -3.69
C ILE A 91 -1.27 -5.32 -4.63
N LEU A 92 -0.02 -5.71 -4.88
CA LEU A 92 0.28 -6.87 -5.73
C LEU A 92 -0.20 -8.18 -5.12
N CYS A 93 0.02 -8.41 -3.83
CA CYS A 93 -0.46 -9.64 -3.17
C CYS A 93 -1.98 -9.77 -3.28
N ARG A 94 -2.70 -8.69 -2.95
CA ARG A 94 -4.16 -8.67 -2.98
C ARG A 94 -4.72 -8.80 -4.40
N ALA A 95 -4.09 -8.16 -5.39
CA ALA A 95 -4.47 -8.32 -6.80
C ALA A 95 -4.26 -9.75 -7.32
N LEU A 96 -3.34 -10.51 -6.71
CA LEU A 96 -3.12 -11.92 -6.99
C LEU A 96 -4.03 -12.85 -6.18
N SER A 97 -4.92 -12.28 -5.36
CA SER A 97 -5.79 -12.98 -4.40
C SER A 97 -5.02 -13.72 -3.30
N TYR A 98 -3.97 -13.10 -2.77
CA TYR A 98 -3.24 -13.57 -1.60
C TYR A 98 -3.18 -12.51 -0.52
N GLU A 99 -3.17 -12.96 0.73
CA GLU A 99 -2.86 -12.09 1.86
C GLU A 99 -1.36 -11.73 1.86
N PRO A 100 -1.01 -10.44 1.98
CA PRO A 100 0.38 -10.03 2.18
C PRO A 100 0.87 -10.56 3.54
N SER A 101 2.12 -11.01 3.60
CA SER A 101 2.74 -11.47 4.85
C SER A 101 4.10 -10.84 5.07
N LEU A 102 4.48 -10.67 6.33
CA LEU A 102 5.82 -10.17 6.70
C LEU A 102 6.94 -11.03 6.13
N LEU A 103 6.80 -12.37 6.18
CA LEU A 103 7.80 -13.29 5.65
C LEU A 103 8.00 -13.08 4.14
N MET A 104 6.91 -13.02 3.37
CA MET A 104 7.01 -12.76 1.94
C MET A 104 7.55 -11.36 1.65
N PHE A 105 7.16 -10.35 2.43
CA PHE A 105 7.68 -8.98 2.28
C PHE A 105 9.20 -8.94 2.49
N HIS A 106 9.71 -9.60 3.53
CA HIS A 106 11.13 -9.61 3.89
C HIS A 106 12.01 -10.32 2.86
N HIS A 107 11.42 -11.27 2.13
CA HIS A 107 12.09 -11.95 1.05
C HIS A 107 12.44 -10.99 -0.10
N PHE A 108 11.54 -10.04 -0.39
CA PHE A 108 11.73 -9.06 -1.47
C PHE A 108 12.33 -7.73 -1.01
N PHE A 109 12.14 -7.38 0.26
CA PHE A 109 12.50 -6.09 0.79
C PHE A 109 13.15 -6.16 2.17
N ARG A 110 13.95 -5.15 2.49
CA ARG A 110 14.60 -5.00 3.79
C ARG A 110 14.55 -3.57 4.26
N LEU A 111 14.64 -3.37 5.58
CA LEU A 111 14.83 -2.05 6.14
C LEU A 111 16.23 -1.52 5.83
N ALA A 112 16.30 -0.25 5.43
CA ALA A 112 17.55 0.46 5.17
C ALA A 112 17.55 1.81 5.89
N TRP A 113 18.75 2.26 6.28
CA TRP A 113 18.97 3.52 6.95
C TRP A 113 19.81 4.44 6.08
N ASN A 114 19.31 5.65 5.83
CA ASN A 114 19.97 6.66 5.00
C ASN A 114 20.47 7.86 5.82
N GLU A 115 21.04 7.61 7.01
CA GLU A 115 21.61 8.62 7.94
C GLU A 115 20.62 9.63 8.57
N ASP A 116 19.45 9.82 7.97
CA ASP A 116 18.42 10.74 8.44
C ASP A 116 17.02 10.10 8.52
N TRP A 117 16.75 9.04 7.76
CA TRP A 117 15.46 8.34 7.72
C TRP A 117 15.63 6.87 7.40
N TYR A 118 14.63 6.08 7.81
CA TYR A 118 14.48 4.72 7.35
C TYR A 118 13.77 4.68 6.00
N THR A 119 14.11 3.70 5.18
CA THR A 119 13.41 3.39 3.94
C THR A 119 13.36 1.88 3.76
N ILE A 120 12.57 1.44 2.80
CA ILE A 120 12.50 0.04 2.39
C ILE A 120 13.31 -0.12 1.12
N GLU A 121 14.28 -1.03 1.08
CA GLU A 121 15.07 -1.34 -0.11
C GLU A 121 14.78 -2.75 -0.62
N LYS A 122 15.06 -2.99 -1.90
CA LYS A 122 14.98 -4.34 -2.47
C LYS A 122 16.08 -5.21 -1.86
N THR A 123 15.80 -6.48 -1.62
CA THR A 123 16.85 -7.48 -1.36
C THR A 123 17.67 -7.72 -2.64
N GLN A 124 18.87 -8.28 -2.49
CA GLN A 124 19.69 -8.67 -3.64
C GLN A 124 19.29 -10.04 -4.21
N CYS A 125 18.46 -10.78 -3.48
CA CYS A 125 18.20 -12.20 -3.72
C CYS A 125 17.07 -12.46 -4.71
N GLU A 126 16.27 -11.45 -5.04
CA GLU A 126 15.10 -11.60 -5.91
C GLU A 126 15.10 -10.64 -7.10
N THR A 127 14.43 -11.08 -8.16
CA THR A 127 14.16 -10.19 -9.29
C THR A 127 13.28 -9.03 -8.85
N PRO A 128 13.53 -7.80 -9.32
CA PRO A 128 12.78 -6.65 -8.85
C PRO A 128 11.28 -6.75 -9.16
N LEU A 129 10.43 -6.69 -8.12
CA LEU A 129 8.97 -6.53 -8.26
C LEU A 129 8.59 -5.23 -8.97
N LEU A 130 9.44 -4.20 -8.81
CA LEU A 130 9.23 -2.86 -9.35
C LEU A 130 9.96 -2.70 -10.69
N SER A 131 9.23 -2.37 -11.75
CA SER A 131 9.79 -2.09 -13.08
C SER A 131 10.50 -0.74 -13.16
N THR A 132 10.03 0.26 -12.42
CA THR A 132 10.67 1.58 -12.26
C THR A 132 10.41 2.10 -10.85
N THR A 133 11.31 2.95 -10.33
CA THR A 133 11.11 3.67 -9.08
C THR A 133 10.75 5.12 -9.37
N ALA A 134 9.76 5.67 -8.67
CA ALA A 134 9.43 7.09 -8.75
C ALA A 134 10.69 7.94 -8.47
N SER A 135 10.88 9.00 -9.27
CA SER A 135 12.00 9.92 -9.11
C SER A 135 11.83 10.75 -7.83
N HIS A 136 12.96 10.97 -7.17
CA HIS A 136 13.21 11.84 -6.02
C HIS A 136 12.03 12.72 -5.56
N THR A 137 11.49 12.40 -4.38
CA THR A 137 10.67 13.33 -3.60
C THR A 137 11.60 14.45 -3.09
N TYR A 138 11.87 15.47 -3.90
CA TYR A 138 12.51 16.67 -3.41
C TYR A 138 11.52 17.41 -2.49
N ALA A 139 12.00 17.88 -1.33
CA ALA A 139 11.26 18.69 -0.37
C ALA A 139 9.97 18.07 0.26
N TRP A 140 10.06 16.86 0.81
CA TRP A 140 8.98 16.29 1.65
C TRP A 140 9.13 16.62 3.14
N LYS A 141 10.37 16.78 3.62
CA LYS A 141 10.68 16.92 5.04
C LYS A 141 10.25 18.25 5.68
N ASN A 142 9.88 19.25 4.88
CA ASN A 142 9.36 20.53 5.36
C ASN A 142 7.82 20.61 5.26
N GLN A 143 7.16 19.48 5.00
CA GLN A 143 5.71 19.35 4.93
C GLN A 143 5.28 18.35 6.01
N PHE A 144 5.29 18.80 7.26
CA PHE A 144 4.93 17.95 8.39
C PHE A 144 4.12 18.70 9.45
N PHE A 145 3.37 17.95 10.23
CA PHE A 145 2.72 18.43 11.43
C PHE A 145 2.84 17.38 12.53
N PHE A 146 2.42 17.74 13.73
CA PHE A 146 2.33 16.80 14.83
C PHE A 146 0.90 16.26 14.93
N ILE A 147 0.76 14.94 15.07
CA ILE A 147 -0.53 14.28 15.26
C ILE A 147 -0.49 13.37 16.48
N SER A 148 -1.60 13.23 17.19
CA SER A 148 -1.72 12.35 18.36
C SER A 148 -1.20 10.95 18.07
N ASP A 149 -0.46 10.36 19.02
CA ASP A 149 0.02 8.99 18.92
C ASP A 149 -1.09 7.93 18.98
N ARG A 150 -2.32 8.35 19.33
CA ARG A 150 -3.57 7.57 19.18
C ARG A 150 -3.90 7.23 17.72
N LEU A 151 -3.17 7.80 16.76
CA LEU A 151 -3.21 7.41 15.35
C LEU A 151 -3.01 5.90 15.14
N PHE A 152 -2.26 5.23 16.03
CA PHE A 152 -2.04 3.78 15.96
C PHE A 152 -2.84 3.04 17.02
N PRO A 153 -3.33 1.82 16.71
CA PRO A 153 -3.99 0.96 17.70
C PRO A 153 -3.00 0.30 18.68
N PHE A 154 -1.71 0.67 18.63
CA PHE A 154 -0.67 0.17 19.52
C PHE A 154 0.36 1.26 19.83
N THR A 155 1.03 1.13 20.97
CA THR A 155 2.12 2.02 21.32
C THR A 155 3.32 1.79 20.40
N ILE A 156 3.67 2.81 19.63
CA ILE A 156 4.92 2.83 18.87
C ILE A 156 6.07 3.16 19.81
N VAL A 157 7.09 2.30 19.83
CA VAL A 157 8.39 2.59 20.43
C VAL A 157 9.35 2.88 19.27
N PRO A 158 9.62 4.16 18.94
CA PRO A 158 10.45 4.50 17.80
C PRO A 158 11.84 3.85 17.91
N ARG A 159 12.24 3.14 16.86
CA ARG A 159 13.58 2.56 16.74
C ARG A 159 14.65 3.63 16.94
N LYS A 160 15.68 3.33 17.72
CA LYS A 160 16.85 4.23 17.83
C LYS A 160 17.73 4.08 16.59
N PHE A 161 18.27 5.19 16.10
CA PHE A 161 19.12 5.21 14.90
C PHE A 161 20.37 4.33 14.98
N SER A 162 20.82 3.97 16.18
CA SER A 162 21.97 3.09 16.42
C SER A 162 21.64 1.60 16.47
N GLU A 163 20.37 1.20 16.34
CA GLU A 163 19.97 -0.22 16.37
C GLU A 163 20.29 -0.89 15.03
N GLY A 164 21.06 -1.98 15.07
CA GLY A 164 21.46 -2.73 13.89
C GLY A 164 20.28 -3.25 13.06
N LEU A 165 20.50 -3.31 11.75
CA LEU A 165 19.58 -3.86 10.74
C LEU A 165 19.97 -5.32 10.44
N ASN A 166 19.90 -6.19 11.45
CA ASN A 166 20.31 -7.59 11.33
C ASN A 166 19.08 -8.51 11.30
N GLU A 167 18.22 -8.30 10.31
CA GLU A 167 17.10 -9.20 10.03
C GLU A 167 17.62 -10.39 9.22
N LYS A 168 17.40 -11.61 9.72
CA LYS A 168 17.71 -12.81 8.94
C LYS A 168 16.74 -12.88 7.77
N GLU A 169 17.26 -13.07 6.57
CA GLU A 169 16.43 -13.33 5.39
C GLU A 169 15.64 -14.64 5.57
N PRO A 170 14.33 -14.65 5.27
CA PRO A 170 13.53 -15.86 5.32
C PRO A 170 14.07 -16.94 4.38
N GLU A 171 13.98 -18.19 4.77
CA GLU A 171 14.34 -19.29 3.88
C GLU A 171 13.20 -19.53 2.87
N VAL A 172 13.55 -19.85 1.62
CA VAL A 172 12.56 -20.01 0.54
C VAL A 172 11.47 -21.04 0.87
N HIS A 173 11.79 -22.09 1.63
CA HIS A 173 10.84 -23.14 2.01
C HIS A 173 9.82 -22.70 3.07
N GLU A 174 10.05 -21.58 3.75
CA GLU A 174 9.11 -20.96 4.71
C GLU A 174 8.05 -20.10 4.01
N LEU A 175 8.24 -19.84 2.71
CA LEU A 175 7.38 -18.95 1.92
C LEU A 175 6.22 -19.70 1.28
N GLU A 176 5.11 -18.99 1.08
CA GLU A 176 3.99 -19.48 0.28
C GLU A 176 4.40 -19.54 -1.20
N GLN A 177 4.53 -20.75 -1.74
CA GLN A 177 5.19 -20.99 -3.03
C GLN A 177 4.36 -20.48 -4.21
N GLY A 178 3.03 -20.52 -4.13
CA GLY A 178 2.14 -20.07 -5.19
C GLY A 178 2.29 -18.56 -5.47
N LEU A 179 2.25 -17.77 -4.40
CA LEU A 179 2.46 -16.33 -4.40
C LEU A 179 3.88 -15.99 -4.83
N LEU A 180 4.90 -16.68 -4.32
CA LEU A 180 6.29 -16.45 -4.73
C LEU A 180 6.47 -16.58 -6.25
N LEU A 181 5.94 -17.66 -6.84
CA LEU A 181 6.02 -17.89 -8.28
C LEU A 181 5.25 -16.83 -9.08
N ARG A 182 4.08 -16.39 -8.58
CA ARG A 182 3.29 -15.34 -9.22
C ARG A 182 4.01 -13.98 -9.14
N LEU A 183 4.47 -13.58 -7.96
CA LEU A 183 5.21 -12.33 -7.77
C LEU A 183 6.46 -12.25 -8.64
N ARG A 184 7.18 -13.36 -8.84
CA ARG A 184 8.32 -13.43 -9.77
C ARG A 184 7.92 -13.24 -11.24
N SER A 185 6.69 -13.58 -11.59
CA SER A 185 6.18 -13.51 -12.96
C SER A 185 5.66 -12.12 -13.34
N TYR A 186 5.42 -11.25 -12.36
CA TYR A 186 4.81 -9.94 -12.54
C TYR A 186 5.76 -8.81 -12.17
N ARG A 187 5.82 -7.78 -13.02
CA ARG A 187 6.54 -6.54 -12.73
C ARG A 187 5.62 -5.37 -12.95
N ALA A 188 5.26 -4.70 -11.86
CA ALA A 188 4.39 -3.54 -11.91
C ALA A 188 5.18 -2.24 -11.72
N LYS A 189 4.62 -1.15 -12.25
CA LYS A 189 5.18 0.19 -12.07
C LYS A 189 4.79 0.71 -10.69
N LEU A 190 5.74 1.28 -9.97
CA LEU A 190 5.43 2.04 -8.76
C LEU A 190 4.76 3.36 -9.17
N ARG A 191 3.46 3.50 -8.90
CA ARG A 191 2.67 4.70 -9.20
C ARG A 191 1.52 4.86 -8.21
N ALA A 192 0.92 6.04 -8.22
CA ALA A 192 -0.38 6.24 -7.60
C ALA A 192 -1.46 5.48 -8.40
N TYR A 193 -2.42 4.90 -7.70
CA TYR A 193 -3.58 4.21 -8.24
C TYR A 193 -4.86 4.98 -7.91
N PRO A 194 -5.90 4.86 -8.75
CA PRO A 194 -7.19 5.47 -8.48
C PRO A 194 -7.84 4.85 -7.24
N GLU A 195 -8.71 5.62 -6.58
CA GLU A 195 -9.35 5.22 -5.32
C GLU A 195 -10.15 3.93 -5.47
N GLU A 196 -10.83 3.79 -6.60
CA GLU A 196 -11.65 2.65 -6.97
C GLU A 196 -10.84 1.34 -6.97
N LEU A 197 -9.57 1.39 -7.41
CA LEU A 197 -8.71 0.22 -7.38
C LEU A 197 -8.32 -0.13 -5.95
N LEU A 198 -8.07 0.89 -5.11
CA LEU A 198 -7.76 0.69 -3.70
C LEU A 198 -8.95 0.13 -2.93
N VAL A 199 -10.18 0.51 -3.29
CA VAL A 199 -11.43 -0.04 -2.74
C VAL A 199 -11.60 -1.52 -3.14
N VAL A 200 -11.44 -1.85 -4.43
CA VAL A 200 -11.53 -3.25 -4.91
C VAL A 200 -10.51 -4.15 -4.21
N LEU A 201 -9.32 -3.62 -3.93
CA LEU A 201 -8.26 -4.34 -3.23
C LEU A 201 -8.38 -4.27 -1.71
N GLY A 202 -9.38 -3.58 -1.15
CA GLY A 202 -9.55 -3.43 0.31
C GLY A 202 -8.47 -2.63 1.02
N ILE A 203 -7.71 -1.83 0.27
CA ILE A 203 -6.73 -0.88 0.81
C ILE A 203 -7.44 0.35 1.35
N SER A 204 -8.52 0.75 0.68
CA SER A 204 -9.35 1.88 1.07
C SER A 204 -10.77 1.45 1.43
N GLN A 205 -11.38 2.21 2.33
CA GLN A 205 -12.81 2.11 2.67
C GLN A 205 -13.60 3.32 2.14
N ASP A 206 -12.96 4.20 1.38
CA ASP A 206 -13.57 5.42 0.86
C ASP A 206 -14.41 5.10 -0.39
N TRP A 207 -15.61 4.58 -0.16
CA TRP A 207 -16.59 4.27 -1.19
C TRP A 207 -18.00 4.57 -0.70
N VAL A 208 -18.63 5.58 -1.31
CA VAL A 208 -19.91 6.12 -0.85
C VAL A 208 -21.11 5.31 -1.37
N ASP A 209 -20.99 4.73 -2.56
CA ASP A 209 -22.10 4.09 -3.25
C ASP A 209 -22.22 2.61 -2.85
N SER A 210 -22.86 2.34 -1.71
CA SER A 210 -22.97 0.98 -1.14
C SER A 210 -23.66 -0.05 -2.03
N ASP A 211 -24.47 0.42 -2.98
CA ASP A 211 -25.23 -0.40 -3.91
C ASP A 211 -24.47 -0.69 -5.21
N PHE A 212 -23.28 -0.11 -5.37
CA PHE A 212 -22.46 -0.25 -6.57
C PHE A 212 -21.04 -0.71 -6.22
N GLU A 213 -20.39 -1.35 -7.18
CA GLU A 213 -18.96 -1.62 -7.13
C GLU A 213 -18.27 -1.05 -8.38
N PRO A 214 -17.02 -0.59 -8.25
CA PRO A 214 -16.26 -0.12 -9.39
C PRO A 214 -15.84 -1.29 -10.29
N VAL A 215 -15.88 -1.05 -11.60
CA VAL A 215 -15.46 -2.00 -12.64
C VAL A 215 -14.53 -1.28 -13.60
N PHE A 216 -13.43 -1.94 -13.97
CA PHE A 216 -12.45 -1.40 -14.90
C PHE A 216 -12.72 -1.97 -16.28
N CYS A 217 -12.78 -1.11 -17.30
CA CYS A 217 -13.12 -1.49 -18.67
C CYS A 217 -12.08 -0.96 -19.67
N VAL A 218 -11.72 -1.79 -20.66
CA VAL A 218 -10.99 -1.38 -21.86
C VAL A 218 -11.77 -1.88 -23.08
N ASP A 219 -12.12 -1.00 -24.01
CA ASP A 219 -12.93 -1.33 -25.18
C ASP A 219 -14.25 -2.06 -24.81
N ARG A 220 -14.92 -1.60 -23.74
CA ARG A 220 -16.14 -2.20 -23.16
C ARG A 220 -15.98 -3.64 -22.65
N LYS A 221 -14.75 -4.10 -22.42
CA LYS A 221 -14.46 -5.38 -21.79
C LYS A 221 -13.92 -5.14 -20.39
N GLU A 222 -14.53 -5.82 -19.43
CA GLU A 222 -14.07 -5.82 -18.05
C GLU A 222 -12.64 -6.37 -17.95
N MET A 223 -11.83 -5.70 -17.15
CA MET A 223 -10.45 -6.09 -16.85
C MET A 223 -10.29 -6.35 -15.36
N SER A 224 -9.38 -7.25 -15.01
CA SER A 224 -9.07 -7.52 -13.61
C SER A 224 -8.24 -6.39 -12.99
N ALA A 225 -8.28 -6.27 -11.67
CA ALA A 225 -7.38 -5.36 -10.92
C ALA A 225 -5.90 -5.66 -11.20
N LEU A 226 -5.54 -6.94 -11.36
CA LEU A 226 -4.19 -7.35 -11.72
C LEU A 226 -3.80 -6.83 -13.10
N ASP A 227 -4.66 -6.98 -14.10
CA ASP A 227 -4.41 -6.48 -15.46
C ASP A 227 -4.25 -4.96 -15.45
N TYR A 228 -5.06 -4.24 -14.67
CA TYR A 228 -4.92 -2.79 -14.48
C TYR A 228 -3.54 -2.42 -13.92
N ILE A 229 -3.08 -3.13 -12.88
CA ILE A 229 -1.79 -2.89 -12.22
C ILE A 229 -0.61 -3.14 -13.18
N LEU A 230 -0.72 -4.17 -14.01
CA LEU A 230 0.31 -4.54 -14.98
C LEU A 230 0.28 -3.67 -16.24
N LEU A 231 -0.80 -2.92 -16.45
CA LEU A 231 -0.93 -2.03 -17.58
C LEU A 231 0.06 -0.86 -17.48
N GLY A 232 0.96 -0.76 -18.46
CA GLY A 232 1.99 0.28 -18.49
C GLY A 232 1.41 1.71 -18.51
N ASP A 233 0.32 1.90 -19.25
CA ASP A 233 -0.43 3.16 -19.35
C ASP A 233 -1.94 2.91 -19.17
N PRO A 234 -2.56 3.39 -18.08
CA PRO A 234 -3.97 3.17 -17.79
C PRO A 234 -4.89 4.25 -18.39
N SER A 235 -4.37 5.16 -19.22
CA SER A 235 -5.14 6.30 -19.76
C SER A 235 -6.38 5.91 -20.57
N GLY A 236 -6.40 4.70 -21.16
CA GLY A 236 -7.53 4.15 -21.90
C GLY A 236 -8.48 3.29 -21.07
N VAL A 237 -8.30 3.23 -19.74
CA VAL A 237 -9.20 2.47 -18.86
C VAL A 237 -10.36 3.36 -18.40
N GLU A 238 -11.57 2.91 -18.69
CA GLU A 238 -12.81 3.49 -18.16
C GLU A 238 -13.12 2.84 -16.81
N ILE A 239 -13.48 3.64 -15.81
CA ILE A 239 -13.95 3.15 -14.51
C ILE A 239 -15.45 3.37 -14.47
N GLU A 240 -16.20 2.28 -14.49
CA GLU A 240 -17.66 2.25 -14.45
C GLU A 240 -18.15 1.77 -13.09
N GLN A 241 -19.45 1.92 -12.84
CA GLN A 241 -20.13 1.37 -11.66
C GLN A 241 -21.06 0.24 -12.09
N ARG A 242 -20.99 -0.88 -11.37
CA ARG A 242 -21.89 -2.02 -11.53
C ARG A 242 -22.77 -2.15 -10.29
N GLU A 243 -24.08 -2.27 -10.50
CA GLU A 243 -25.03 -2.51 -9.41
C GLU A 243 -24.75 -3.87 -8.76
N ILE A 244 -24.65 -3.88 -7.44
CA ILE A 244 -24.47 -5.10 -6.65
C ILE A 244 -25.81 -5.86 -6.64
N PRO A 245 -25.81 -7.20 -6.81
CA PRO A 245 -27.03 -7.99 -6.74
C PRO A 245 -27.82 -7.72 -5.46
N LYS A 246 -29.16 -7.63 -5.55
CA LYS A 246 -30.03 -7.33 -4.41
C LYS A 246 -29.76 -8.26 -3.22
N GLY A 247 -29.47 -7.67 -2.07
CA GLY A 247 -29.15 -8.38 -0.83
C GLY A 247 -27.69 -8.84 -0.72
N GLY A 248 -26.85 -8.53 -1.71
CA GLY A 248 -25.40 -8.76 -1.66
C GLY A 248 -24.69 -7.75 -0.75
N PRO A 249 -23.54 -8.13 -0.16
CA PRO A 249 -22.75 -7.22 0.65
C PRO A 249 -22.05 -6.15 -0.22
N SER A 250 -21.93 -4.94 0.32
CA SER A 250 -21.17 -3.85 -0.31
C SER A 250 -19.71 -4.26 -0.54
N ILE A 251 -19.04 -3.61 -1.50
CA ILE A 251 -17.61 -3.86 -1.75
C ILE A 251 -16.76 -3.59 -0.50
N VAL A 252 -17.04 -2.50 0.23
CA VAL A 252 -16.33 -2.15 1.46
C VAL A 252 -16.49 -3.23 2.52
N TRP A 253 -17.71 -3.76 2.69
CA TRP A 253 -17.94 -4.84 3.64
C TRP A 253 -17.16 -6.09 3.23
N ARG A 254 -17.20 -6.47 1.95
CA ARG A 254 -16.46 -7.63 1.43
C ARG A 254 -14.96 -7.51 1.66
N THR A 255 -14.40 -6.33 1.41
CA THR A 255 -12.96 -6.12 1.48
C THR A 255 -12.47 -5.77 2.88
N GLU A 256 -13.33 -5.28 3.77
CA GLU A 256 -13.04 -5.12 5.20
C GLU A 256 -12.83 -6.48 5.89
N HIS A 257 -13.60 -7.50 5.52
CA HIS A 257 -13.41 -8.86 6.03
C HIS A 257 -12.06 -9.43 5.58
N VAL A 258 -11.65 -9.19 4.34
CA VAL A 258 -10.30 -9.55 3.85
C VAL A 258 -9.22 -8.79 4.61
N ARG A 259 -9.44 -7.50 4.89
CA ARG A 259 -8.51 -6.69 5.68
C ARG A 259 -8.38 -7.17 7.13
N ASN A 260 -9.44 -7.73 7.73
CA ASN A 260 -9.53 -8.08 9.15
C ASN A 260 -9.45 -9.59 9.47
N ALA A 261 -9.62 -10.47 8.49
CA ALA A 261 -9.61 -11.93 8.66
C ALA A 261 -8.66 -12.60 7.64
N GLY A 262 -7.80 -13.48 8.14
CA GLY A 262 -6.84 -14.24 7.33
C GLY A 262 -7.44 -15.43 6.56
N ASP A 263 -8.64 -15.28 5.97
CA ASP A 263 -9.28 -16.36 5.20
C ASP A 263 -9.92 -15.81 3.90
N LEU A 264 -9.25 -16.06 2.77
CA LEU A 264 -9.56 -15.47 1.47
C LEU A 264 -10.39 -16.37 0.54
N GLU A 265 -10.76 -17.57 0.95
CA GLU A 265 -11.42 -18.52 0.03
C GLU A 265 -12.90 -18.22 -0.24
N SER A 266 -13.58 -17.35 0.54
CA SER A 266 -15.04 -17.23 0.43
C SER A 266 -15.58 -15.98 -0.28
N VAL A 267 -14.77 -14.95 -0.55
CA VAL A 267 -15.32 -13.63 -0.96
C VAL A 267 -14.99 -13.20 -2.40
N LEU A 268 -13.95 -13.78 -3.04
CA LEU A 268 -13.53 -13.37 -4.39
C LEU A 268 -13.84 -14.40 -5.51
N LEU A 269 -14.43 -15.56 -5.18
CA LEU A 269 -14.71 -16.61 -6.16
C LEU A 269 -16.14 -17.15 -6.08
N GLN A 270 -17.15 -16.28 -6.25
CA GLN A 270 -18.39 -16.74 -6.87
C GLN A 270 -18.39 -16.28 -8.33
N PRO A 271 -18.11 -17.17 -9.29
CA PRO A 271 -18.46 -16.90 -10.67
C PRO A 271 -19.99 -16.72 -10.72
N ILE A 272 -20.45 -15.65 -11.36
CA ILE A 272 -21.80 -15.63 -11.90
C ILE A 272 -21.86 -16.80 -12.87
N MET A 273 -22.53 -17.87 -12.47
CA MET A 273 -22.77 -19.04 -13.30
C MET A 273 -23.72 -18.65 -14.43
N ASP A 274 -23.19 -18.06 -15.49
CA ASP A 274 -23.81 -18.11 -16.80
C ASP A 274 -23.04 -19.12 -17.66
N GLY A 275 -23.76 -20.17 -18.05
CA GLY A 275 -23.23 -21.31 -18.79
C GLY A 275 -22.67 -20.89 -20.15
N SER A 276 -21.34 -20.84 -20.27
CA SER A 276 -20.69 -21.00 -21.56
C SER A 276 -19.23 -21.41 -21.41
N SER A 277 -18.92 -22.61 -21.92
CA SER A 277 -17.64 -23.25 -22.19
C SER A 277 -16.34 -22.53 -21.76
N ALA A 278 -15.66 -23.17 -20.79
CA ALA A 278 -14.25 -22.91 -20.46
C ALA A 278 -13.35 -22.97 -21.69
N LYS A 279 -12.72 -21.85 -22.06
CA LYS A 279 -11.59 -21.83 -22.99
C LYS A 279 -10.29 -21.96 -22.19
N LYS A 280 -9.54 -23.04 -22.46
CA LYS A 280 -8.19 -23.27 -21.94
C LYS A 280 -7.26 -22.10 -22.28
N LEU A 281 -6.52 -21.59 -21.30
CA LEU A 281 -5.38 -20.71 -21.55
C LEU A 281 -4.34 -21.43 -22.43
N PRO A 282 -3.73 -20.75 -23.43
CA PRO A 282 -2.65 -21.32 -24.20
C PRO A 282 -1.37 -21.42 -23.36
N ALA A 283 -0.67 -22.55 -23.50
CA ALA A 283 0.63 -22.79 -22.88
C ALA A 283 1.69 -21.81 -23.43
N PRO A 284 2.69 -21.42 -22.62
CA PRO A 284 3.75 -20.51 -23.05
C PRO A 284 4.60 -21.14 -24.15
N VAL A 285 4.73 -20.41 -25.26
CA VAL A 285 5.56 -20.78 -26.41
C VAL A 285 7.04 -20.72 -26.00
N ARG A 286 7.70 -21.88 -25.88
CA ARG A 286 9.16 -21.98 -25.80
C ARG A 286 9.74 -21.49 -27.12
N ARG A 287 10.41 -20.33 -27.12
CA ARG A 287 11.33 -19.97 -28.22
C ARG A 287 12.59 -20.80 -28.06
N SER A 288 12.75 -21.78 -28.96
CA SER A 288 13.99 -22.49 -29.21
C SER A 288 15.04 -21.50 -29.73
N ILE A 289 16.15 -21.40 -29.02
CA ILE A 289 17.39 -20.78 -29.51
C ILE A 289 18.06 -21.84 -30.40
N ASN A 290 18.12 -21.59 -31.70
CA ASN A 290 18.97 -22.38 -32.59
C ASN A 290 20.36 -21.73 -32.64
N THR A 291 21.36 -22.54 -32.26
CA THR A 291 22.80 -22.53 -32.59
C THR A 291 23.51 -21.20 -32.83
#